data_AF-A0A2E6VUS5-F1
#
_entry.id   AF-A0A2E6VUS5-F1
#
_cell.length_a   1.000
_cell.length_b   1.000
_cell.length_c   1.000
_cell.angle_alpha   90.00
_cell.angle_beta   90.00
_cell.angle_gamma   90.00
#
_symmetry.space_group_name_H-M   'P 1'
#
loop_
_entity.id
_entity.type
_entity.pdbx_description
1 polymer ?
#
loop_
_entity_poly.entity_id
_entity_poly.type
_entity_poly.pdbx_seq_one_letter_code
_entity_poly.pdbx_strand_id
1 'polypeptide(L)'
;MLSNQLNAMDNALRRGIGLLVLALLFWGGIYAVSHWFVLQTLAMEPIGEMVVRHLLAMAIFFVFVILIFSNLVAAFSSFFLSDDLQLLLTMPLHNNQFFAARFLENALTASWMTLIFGIAPFIAVGILMHGGWAYYLSLVFVFSVLFVVPSAVAIVVSLLLCSVFSARRARHVILFVG
;
A
#
# COMPACT_ATOMS: atom_id res chain seq x y z
N MET A 1 -2.26 32.56 29.47
CA MET A 1 -2.00 31.14 29.09
C MET A 1 -3.06 30.58 28.14
N LEU A 2 -4.36 30.84 28.35
CA LEU A 2 -5.45 30.37 27.45
C LEU A 2 -5.41 30.96 26.01
N SER A 3 -5.01 32.22 25.84
CA SER A 3 -4.90 32.85 24.51
C SER A 3 -3.78 32.26 23.63
N ASN A 4 -2.70 31.76 24.24
CA ASN A 4 -1.59 31.13 23.51
C ASN A 4 -1.95 29.72 23.03
N GLN A 5 -2.81 29.01 23.78
CA GLN A 5 -3.37 27.70 23.39
C GLN A 5 -4.36 27.86 22.23
N LEU A 6 -5.21 28.91 22.25
CA LEU A 6 -6.14 29.22 21.16
C LEU A 6 -5.41 29.57 19.85
N ASN A 7 -4.40 30.45 19.90
CA ASN A 7 -3.60 30.81 18.73
C ASN A 7 -2.80 29.64 18.15
N ALA A 8 -2.32 28.72 19.00
CA ALA A 8 -1.65 27.50 18.53
C ALA A 8 -2.62 26.56 17.81
N MET A 9 -3.86 26.45 18.31
CA MET A 9 -4.91 25.63 17.70
C MET A 9 -5.37 26.20 16.36
N ASP A 10 -5.57 27.52 16.25
CA ASP A 10 -5.94 28.18 14.99
C ASP A 10 -4.85 28.04 13.91
N ASN A 11 -3.57 28.11 14.30
CA ASN A 11 -2.45 27.90 13.37
C ASN A 11 -2.37 26.44 12.90
N ALA A 12 -2.65 25.47 13.78
CA ALA A 12 -2.73 24.06 13.39
C ALA A 12 -3.92 23.81 12.45
N LEU A 13 -5.07 24.45 12.72
CA LEU A 13 -6.28 24.34 11.91
C LEU A 13 -6.10 24.95 10.52
N ARG A 14 -5.49 26.15 10.43
CA ARG A 14 -5.12 26.79 9.15
C ARG A 14 -4.14 25.96 8.33
N ARG A 15 -3.12 25.37 8.98
CA ARG A 15 -2.19 24.45 8.31
C ARG A 15 -2.90 23.20 7.81
N GLY A 16 -3.79 22.61 8.60
CA GLY A 16 -4.61 21.46 8.22
C GLY A 16 -5.50 21.75 7.01
N ILE A 17 -6.19 22.89 7.01
CA ILE A 17 -7.02 23.32 5.87
C ILE A 17 -6.16 23.53 4.62
N GLY A 18 -4.99 24.17 4.75
CA GLY A 18 -4.08 24.36 3.62
C GLY A 18 -3.63 23.04 2.98
N LEU A 19 -3.32 22.03 3.81
CA LEU A 19 -2.97 20.69 3.35
C LEU A 19 -4.16 19.98 2.69
N LEU A 20 -5.36 20.11 3.24
CA LEU A 20 -6.57 19.53 2.64
C LEU A 20 -6.90 20.13 1.28
N VAL A 21 -6.78 21.45 1.14
CA VAL A 21 -6.99 22.14 -0.15
C VAL A 21 -5.96 21.67 -1.17
N LEU A 22 -4.68 21.59 -0.78
CA LEU A 22 -3.63 21.07 -1.66
C LEU A 22 -3.91 19.63 -2.09
N ALA A 23 -4.32 18.77 -1.15
CA ALA A 23 -4.66 17.38 -1.44
C ALA A 23 -5.86 17.27 -2.40
N LEU A 24 -6.90 18.09 -2.21
CA LEU A 24 -8.06 18.13 -3.10
C LEU A 24 -7.69 18.66 -4.50
N LEU A 25 -6.84 19.67 -4.59
CA LEU A 25 -6.38 20.22 -5.86
C LEU A 25 -5.56 19.19 -6.63
N PHE A 26 -4.66 18.49 -5.94
CA PHE A 26 -3.87 17.40 -6.52
C PHE A 26 -4.77 16.23 -6.97
N TRP A 27 -5.74 15.84 -6.13
CA TRP A 27 -6.70 14.77 -6.46
C TRP A 27 -7.57 15.14 -7.67
N GLY A 28 -8.08 16.38 -7.72
CA GLY A 28 -8.82 16.91 -8.86
C GLY A 28 -7.98 16.98 -10.13
N GLY A 29 -6.69 17.32 -10.03
CA GLY A 29 -5.75 17.28 -11.14
C GLY A 29 -5.55 15.87 -11.70
N ILE A 30 -5.32 14.88 -10.83
CA ILE A 30 -5.21 13.47 -11.25
C ILE A 30 -6.49 13.02 -11.95
N TYR A 31 -7.66 13.34 -11.39
CA TYR A 31 -8.94 13.01 -11.98
C TYR A 31 -9.11 13.65 -13.36
N ALA A 32 -8.80 14.95 -13.51
CA ALA A 32 -8.92 15.67 -14.78
C ALA A 32 -8.02 15.08 -15.87
N VAL A 33 -6.76 14.79 -15.53
CA VAL A 33 -5.80 14.16 -16.46
C VAL A 33 -6.27 12.76 -16.84
N SER A 34 -6.72 11.96 -15.87
CA SER A 34 -7.21 10.60 -16.12
C SER A 34 -8.46 10.62 -17.02
N HIS A 35 -9.39 11.52 -16.74
CA HIS A 35 -10.60 11.69 -17.53
C HIS A 35 -10.29 12.12 -18.97
N TRP A 36 -9.38 13.08 -19.15
CA TRP A 36 -8.92 13.49 -20.47
C TRP A 36 -8.25 12.34 -21.24
N PHE A 37 -7.38 11.58 -20.57
CA PHE A 37 -6.69 10.44 -21.17
C PHE A 37 -7.67 9.34 -21.63
N VAL A 38 -8.63 8.98 -20.78
CA VAL A 38 -9.64 7.95 -21.11
C VAL A 38 -10.57 8.42 -22.22
N LEU A 39 -11.00 9.69 -22.21
CA LEU A 39 -11.75 10.29 -23.31
C LEU A 39 -11.01 10.18 -24.64
N GLN A 40 -9.74 10.57 -24.64
CA GLN A 40 -8.91 10.52 -25.85
C GLN A 40 -8.73 9.09 -26.35
N THR A 41 -8.66 8.11 -25.44
CA THR A 41 -8.55 6.69 -25.75
C THR A 41 -9.85 6.13 -26.33
N LEU A 42 -11.00 6.51 -25.77
CA LEU A 42 -12.32 6.08 -26.24
C LEU A 42 -12.68 6.69 -27.61
N ALA A 43 -12.18 7.89 -27.91
CA ALA A 43 -12.37 8.54 -29.21
C ALA A 43 -11.66 7.80 -30.38
N MET A 44 -10.75 6.88 -30.09
CA MET A 44 -10.09 6.04 -31.10
C MET A 44 -10.94 4.79 -31.40
N GLU A 45 -11.92 4.92 -32.28
CA GLU A 45 -12.67 3.77 -32.82
C GLU A 45 -11.80 2.97 -33.80
N PRO A 46 -11.87 1.62 -33.82
CA PRO A 46 -12.79 0.73 -33.09
C PRO A 46 -12.21 0.11 -31.80
N ILE A 47 -11.00 0.47 -31.38
CA ILE A 47 -10.22 -0.27 -30.36
C ILE A 47 -10.33 0.35 -28.96
N GLY A 48 -10.85 1.58 -28.85
CA GLY A 48 -10.84 2.38 -27.62
C GLY A 48 -11.38 1.65 -26.38
N GLU A 49 -12.53 0.99 -26.49
CA GLU A 49 -13.13 0.28 -25.35
C GLU A 49 -12.25 -0.90 -24.87
N MET A 50 -11.69 -1.65 -25.81
CA MET A 50 -10.83 -2.79 -25.52
C MET A 50 -9.51 -2.36 -24.87
N VAL A 51 -8.97 -1.23 -25.30
CA VAL A 51 -7.77 -0.61 -24.73
C VAL A 51 -8.04 -0.16 -23.29
N VAL A 52 -9.15 0.52 -23.02
CA VAL A 52 -9.48 0.99 -21.66
C VAL A 52 -9.66 -0.19 -20.69
N ARG A 53 -10.30 -1.29 -21.12
CA ARG A 53 -10.42 -2.51 -20.29
C ARG A 53 -9.06 -3.12 -19.97
N HIS A 54 -8.15 -3.21 -20.95
CA HIS A 54 -6.79 -3.69 -20.72
C HIS A 54 -5.98 -2.75 -19.83
N LEU A 55 -6.13 -1.44 -20.02
CA LEU A 55 -5.48 -0.42 -19.19
C LEU A 55 -5.89 -0.58 -17.73
N LEU A 56 -7.19 -0.80 -17.47
CA LEU A 56 -7.73 -1.03 -16.13
C LEU A 56 -7.13 -2.29 -15.49
N ALA A 57 -7.09 -3.41 -16.23
CA ALA A 57 -6.52 -4.66 -15.75
C ALA A 57 -5.01 -4.53 -15.46
N MET A 58 -4.27 -3.87 -16.35
CA MET A 58 -2.85 -3.60 -16.16
C MET A 58 -2.62 -2.69 -14.95
N ALA A 59 -3.42 -1.64 -14.76
CA ALA A 59 -3.31 -0.75 -13.61
C ALA A 59 -3.52 -1.51 -12.28
N ILE A 60 -4.55 -2.35 -12.19
CA ILE A 60 -4.78 -3.23 -11.03
C ILE A 60 -3.58 -4.14 -10.79
N PHE A 61 -3.07 -4.77 -11.85
CA PHE A 61 -1.92 -5.66 -11.77
C PHE A 61 -0.65 -4.94 -11.30
N PHE A 62 -0.36 -3.74 -11.83
CA PHE A 62 0.78 -2.94 -11.40
C PHE A 62 0.67 -2.53 -9.93
N VAL A 63 -0.51 -2.07 -9.49
CA VAL A 63 -0.73 -1.73 -8.07
C VAL A 63 -0.52 -2.96 -7.19
N PHE A 64 -1.02 -4.14 -7.60
CA PHE A 64 -0.82 -5.40 -6.88
C PHE A 64 0.66 -5.75 -6.73
N VAL A 65 1.43 -5.70 -7.83
CA VAL A 65 2.87 -6.01 -7.83
C VAL A 65 3.64 -5.02 -6.97
N ILE A 66 3.36 -3.71 -7.09
CA ILE A 66 4.00 -2.67 -6.29
C ILE A 66 3.70 -2.86 -4.80
N LEU A 67 2.46 -3.20 -4.44
CA LEU A 67 2.08 -3.48 -3.06
C LEU A 67 2.82 -4.71 -2.51
N ILE A 68 2.88 -5.81 -3.26
CA ILE A 68 3.65 -6.99 -2.84
C ILE A 68 5.11 -6.62 -2.64
N PHE A 69 5.71 -5.93 -3.60
CA PHE A 69 7.13 -5.60 -3.56
C PHE A 69 7.47 -4.62 -2.42
N SER A 70 6.66 -3.58 -2.23
CA SER A 70 6.82 -2.61 -1.14
C SER A 70 6.72 -3.28 0.22
N ASN A 71 5.72 -4.14 0.41
CA ASN A 71 5.56 -4.93 1.63
C ASN A 71 6.75 -5.89 1.80
N LEU A 72 7.19 -6.58 0.74
CA LEU A 72 8.33 -7.48 0.81
C LEU A 72 9.64 -6.75 1.22
N VAL A 73 9.92 -5.59 0.64
CA VAL A 73 11.09 -4.77 0.98
C VAL A 73 11.03 -4.27 2.42
N ALA A 74 9.86 -3.85 2.90
CA ALA A 74 9.68 -3.45 4.30
C ALA A 74 9.94 -4.62 5.27
N ALA A 75 9.53 -5.84 4.91
CA ALA A 75 9.80 -7.03 5.70
C ALA A 75 11.30 -7.37 5.70
N PHE A 76 11.95 -7.30 4.54
CA PHE A 76 13.39 -7.51 4.41
C PHE A 76 14.21 -6.49 5.17
N SER A 77 13.91 -5.19 5.03
CA SER A 77 14.60 -4.12 5.76
C SER A 77 14.51 -4.34 7.26
N SER A 78 13.34 -4.78 7.72
CA SER A 78 13.14 -5.10 9.13
C SER A 78 13.92 -6.36 9.55
N PHE A 79 14.08 -7.38 8.68
CA PHE A 79 14.86 -8.60 8.97
C PHE A 79 16.37 -8.35 8.95
N PHE A 80 16.88 -7.65 7.93
CA PHE A 80 18.31 -7.37 7.74
C PHE A 80 18.84 -6.39 8.80
N LEU A 81 18.03 -5.42 9.23
CA LEU A 81 18.39 -4.52 10.33
C LEU A 81 18.34 -5.24 11.70
N SER A 82 17.64 -6.37 11.79
CA SER A 82 17.67 -7.28 12.94
C SER A 82 18.72 -8.40 12.84
N ASP A 83 19.55 -8.46 11.78
CA ASP A 83 20.78 -9.28 11.78
C ASP A 83 21.96 -8.54 12.43
N ASP A 84 21.90 -7.20 12.57
CA ASP A 84 22.80 -6.41 13.45
C ASP A 84 22.49 -6.58 14.95
N LEU A 85 21.72 -7.63 15.26
CA LEU A 85 21.21 -7.97 16.56
C LEU A 85 22.05 -9.04 17.26
N GLN A 86 23.35 -9.00 17.05
CA GLN A 86 24.28 -9.47 18.09
C GLN A 86 24.12 -8.66 19.39
N LEU A 87 23.39 -7.52 19.36
CA LEU A 87 23.09 -6.70 20.54
C LEU A 87 21.81 -7.08 21.34
N LEU A 88 20.81 -7.82 20.79
CA LEU A 88 19.66 -8.34 21.59
C LEU A 88 19.87 -9.76 22.13
N LEU A 89 21.09 -10.32 22.04
CA LEU A 89 21.44 -11.58 22.71
C LEU A 89 21.38 -11.51 24.26
N THR A 90 20.95 -10.37 24.84
CA THR A 90 20.81 -10.15 26.27
C THR A 90 19.36 -10.08 26.78
N MET A 91 18.33 -10.15 25.92
CA MET A 91 16.94 -10.09 26.39
C MET A 91 16.04 -11.21 25.82
N PRO A 92 15.35 -11.99 26.68
CA PRO A 92 14.47 -13.06 26.26
C PRO A 92 13.08 -12.48 25.94
N LEU A 93 12.85 -12.01 24.72
CA LEU A 93 11.52 -11.55 24.32
C LEU A 93 11.03 -12.20 23.03
N HIS A 94 9.78 -12.68 23.10
CA HIS A 94 8.96 -13.26 22.05
C HIS A 94 8.80 -12.29 20.85
N ASN A 95 9.78 -12.27 19.96
CA ASN A 95 9.96 -11.19 18.96
C ASN A 95 9.10 -11.32 17.69
N ASN A 96 8.41 -12.46 17.49
CA ASN A 96 7.74 -12.76 16.21
C ASN A 96 6.39 -12.02 16.02
N GLN A 97 5.65 -11.73 17.10
CA GLN A 97 4.32 -11.12 17.00
C GLN A 97 4.37 -9.58 16.90
N PHE A 98 5.34 -8.96 17.57
CA PHE A 98 5.50 -7.51 17.55
C PHE A 98 5.97 -7.01 16.18
N PHE A 99 6.80 -7.81 15.50
CA PHE A 99 7.31 -7.53 14.17
C PHE A 99 6.20 -7.62 13.11
N ALA A 100 5.36 -8.66 13.17
CA ALA A 100 4.22 -8.82 12.29
C ALA A 100 3.19 -7.68 12.47
N ALA A 101 2.94 -7.26 13.71
CA ALA A 101 2.02 -6.17 14.00
C ALA A 101 2.51 -4.82 13.45
N ARG A 102 3.78 -4.47 13.69
CA ARG A 102 4.37 -3.22 13.16
C ARG A 102 4.48 -3.21 11.65
N PHE A 103 4.76 -4.36 11.05
CA PHE A 103 4.78 -4.53 9.61
C PHE A 103 3.39 -4.31 9.00
N LEU A 104 2.35 -4.89 9.62
CA LEU A 104 0.97 -4.68 9.21
C LEU A 104 0.56 -3.21 9.34
N GLU A 105 0.99 -2.54 10.41
CA GLU A 105 0.71 -1.14 10.67
C GLU A 105 1.37 -0.22 9.62
N ASN A 106 2.62 -0.50 9.22
CA ASN A 106 3.29 0.24 8.16
C ASN A 106 2.66 -0.03 6.78
N ALA A 107 2.25 -1.27 6.50
CA ALA A 107 1.55 -1.65 5.27
C ALA A 107 0.19 -0.94 5.15
N LEU A 108 -0.58 -0.89 6.24
CA LEU A 108 -1.83 -0.14 6.34
C LEU A 108 -1.60 1.37 6.10
N THR A 109 -0.55 1.92 6.71
CA THR A 109 -0.23 3.35 6.65
C THR A 109 0.38 3.79 5.30
N ALA A 110 0.99 2.88 4.54
CA ALA A 110 1.40 3.18 3.17
C ALA A 110 0.22 3.05 2.18
N SER A 111 -0.69 2.10 2.43
CA SER A 111 -1.74 1.74 1.49
C SER A 111 -2.92 2.72 1.44
N TRP A 112 -3.21 3.47 2.53
CA TRP A 112 -4.34 4.42 2.51
C TRP A 112 -4.16 5.55 1.49
N MET A 113 -2.92 5.99 1.21
CA MET A 113 -2.64 7.00 0.17
C MET A 113 -2.85 6.42 -1.22
N THR A 114 -2.39 5.19 -1.48
CA THR A 114 -2.62 4.49 -2.75
C THR A 114 -4.10 4.28 -3.00
N LEU A 115 -4.92 4.05 -1.97
CA LEU A 115 -6.37 3.96 -2.09
C LEU A 115 -6.98 5.28 -2.57
N ILE A 116 -6.74 6.38 -1.84
CA ILE A 116 -7.39 7.67 -2.13
C ILE A 116 -6.99 8.18 -3.52
N PHE A 117 -5.71 8.13 -3.86
CA PHE A 117 -5.21 8.62 -5.15
C PHE A 117 -5.44 7.62 -6.29
N GLY A 118 -5.31 6.33 -6.00
CA GLY A 118 -5.49 5.27 -6.99
C GLY A 118 -6.93 5.14 -7.47
N ILE A 119 -7.94 5.54 -6.69
CA ILE A 119 -9.35 5.42 -7.08
C ILE A 119 -9.78 6.39 -8.18
N ALA A 120 -9.14 7.57 -8.26
CA ALA A 120 -9.51 8.64 -9.19
C ALA A 120 -9.56 8.19 -10.67
N PRO A 121 -8.53 7.50 -11.23
CA PRO A 121 -8.59 7.01 -12.60
C PRO A 121 -9.69 5.94 -12.81
N PHE A 122 -9.99 5.11 -11.82
CA PHE A 122 -11.05 4.10 -11.94
C PHE A 122 -12.44 4.75 -11.96
N ILE A 123 -12.64 5.79 -11.16
CA ILE A 123 -13.89 6.57 -11.19
C ILE A 123 -14.08 7.21 -12.56
N ALA A 124 -13.01 7.78 -13.15
CA ALA A 124 -13.07 8.38 -14.48
C ALA A 124 -13.51 7.35 -15.55
N VAL A 125 -12.94 6.14 -15.53
CA VAL A 125 -13.36 5.04 -16.42
C VAL A 125 -14.82 4.64 -16.18
N GLY A 126 -15.25 4.51 -14.93
CA GLY A 126 -16.63 4.18 -14.58
C GLY A 126 -17.65 5.19 -15.11
N ILE A 127 -17.35 6.49 -15.02
CA ILE A 127 -18.23 7.56 -15.54
C ILE A 127 -18.28 7.51 -17.07
N LEU A 128 -17.12 7.38 -17.73
CA LEU A 128 -17.00 7.43 -19.19
C LEU A 128 -17.60 6.21 -19.90
N MET A 129 -17.46 5.02 -19.29
CA MET A 129 -18.04 3.78 -19.81
C MET A 129 -19.49 3.53 -19.35
N HIS A 130 -20.14 4.50 -18.70
CA HIS A 130 -21.50 4.37 -18.17
C HIS A 130 -21.65 3.16 -17.22
N GLY A 131 -20.64 2.96 -16.36
CA GLY A 131 -20.64 1.91 -15.36
C GLY A 131 -21.80 2.07 -14.39
N GLY A 132 -22.71 1.09 -14.37
CA GLY A 132 -23.80 1.06 -13.39
C GLY A 132 -23.30 0.88 -11.95
N TRP A 133 -24.21 0.91 -10.98
CA TRP A 133 -23.89 0.78 -9.55
C TRP A 133 -23.04 -0.46 -9.21
N ALA A 134 -23.23 -1.56 -9.93
CA ALA A 134 -22.45 -2.78 -9.77
C ALA A 134 -20.94 -2.57 -10.00
N TYR A 135 -20.55 -1.66 -10.90
CA TYR A 135 -19.14 -1.33 -11.14
C TYR A 135 -18.49 -0.73 -9.90
N TYR A 136 -19.13 0.28 -9.28
CA TYR A 136 -18.61 0.91 -8.07
C TYR A 136 -18.54 -0.06 -6.89
N LEU A 137 -19.52 -0.97 -6.75
CA LEU A 137 -19.49 -2.01 -5.72
C LEU A 137 -18.32 -2.99 -5.96
N SER A 138 -18.12 -3.41 -7.21
CA SER A 138 -17.01 -4.28 -7.58
C SER A 138 -15.65 -3.61 -7.34
N LEU A 139 -15.56 -2.30 -7.56
CA LEU A 139 -14.36 -1.51 -7.33
C LEU A 139 -13.99 -1.52 -5.84
N VAL A 140 -14.94 -1.25 -4.94
CA VAL A 140 -14.71 -1.34 -3.49
C VAL A 140 -14.23 -2.73 -3.07
N PHE A 141 -14.83 -3.78 -3.64
CA PHE A 141 -14.43 -5.16 -3.38
C PHE A 141 -13.00 -5.45 -3.86
N VAL A 142 -12.68 -5.08 -5.10
CA VAL A 142 -11.34 -5.28 -5.69
C VAL A 142 -10.26 -4.56 -4.89
N PHE A 143 -10.49 -3.32 -4.47
CA PHE A 143 -9.54 -2.58 -3.65
C PHE A 143 -9.33 -3.20 -2.26
N SER A 144 -10.38 -3.77 -1.67
CA SER A 144 -10.29 -4.48 -0.40
C SER A 144 -9.46 -5.77 -0.53
N VAL A 145 -9.65 -6.54 -1.61
CA VAL A 145 -8.84 -7.74 -1.92
C VAL A 145 -7.39 -7.37 -2.24
N LEU A 146 -7.17 -6.30 -3.00
CA LEU A 146 -5.85 -5.74 -3.32
C LEU A 146 -5.05 -5.37 -2.07
N PHE A 147 -5.68 -5.12 -0.94
CA PHE A 147 -5.00 -4.81 0.31
C PHE A 147 -4.64 -6.08 1.11
N VAL A 148 -5.61 -6.98 1.24
CA VAL A 148 -5.46 -8.19 2.08
C VAL A 148 -4.47 -9.17 1.46
N VAL A 149 -4.53 -9.38 0.14
CA VAL A 149 -3.73 -10.42 -0.52
C VAL A 149 -2.23 -10.10 -0.49
N PRO A 150 -1.74 -8.91 -0.90
CA PRO A 150 -0.31 -8.58 -0.82
C PRO A 150 0.25 -8.62 0.59
N SER A 151 -0.54 -8.17 1.57
CA SER A 151 -0.15 -8.20 2.97
C SER A 151 0.02 -9.63 3.47
N ALA A 152 -0.95 -10.52 3.17
CA ALA A 152 -0.87 -11.93 3.52
C ALA A 152 0.33 -12.61 2.83
N VAL A 153 0.55 -12.36 1.54
CA VAL A 153 1.70 -12.89 0.79
C VAL A 153 3.02 -12.45 1.42
N ALA A 154 3.17 -11.18 1.76
CA ALA A 154 4.39 -10.67 2.38
C ALA A 154 4.67 -11.31 3.75
N ILE A 155 3.63 -11.54 4.57
CA ILE A 155 3.76 -12.22 5.87
C ILE A 155 4.22 -13.68 5.67
N VAL A 156 3.56 -14.42 4.77
CA VAL A 156 3.92 -15.81 4.48
C VAL A 156 5.36 -15.90 4.00
N VAL A 157 5.77 -15.03 3.08
CA VAL A 157 7.15 -14.99 2.57
C VAL A 157 8.14 -14.71 3.71
N SER A 158 7.82 -13.76 4.59
CA SER A 158 8.66 -13.42 5.76
C SER A 158 8.82 -14.59 6.73
N LEU A 159 7.74 -15.32 7.00
CA LEU A 159 7.77 -16.52 7.85
C LEU A 159 8.59 -17.65 7.21
N LEU A 160 8.44 -17.86 5.90
CA LEU A 160 9.22 -18.85 5.16
C LEU A 160 10.71 -18.52 5.19
N LEU A 161 11.09 -17.27 4.97
CA LEU A 161 12.47 -16.79 5.11
C LEU A 161 13.03 -17.08 6.50
N CYS A 162 12.30 -16.71 7.56
CA CYS A 162 12.70 -16.98 8.94
C CYS A 162 12.90 -18.48 9.21
N SER A 163 12.02 -19.34 8.68
CA SER A 163 12.16 -20.80 8.82
C SER A 163 13.41 -21.35 8.12
N VAL A 164 13.77 -20.84 6.94
CA VAL A 164 14.95 -21.28 6.19
C VAL A 164 16.25 -20.83 6.87
N PHE A 165 16.30 -19.60 7.39
CA PHE A 165 17.48 -19.09 8.10
C PHE A 165 17.66 -19.71 9.50
N SER A 166 16.58 -19.91 10.26
CA SER A 166 16.64 -20.60 11.57
C SER A 166 17.04 -22.08 11.45
N ALA A 167 16.56 -22.78 10.42
CA ALA A 167 16.93 -24.18 10.15
C ALA A 167 18.44 -24.33 9.84
N ARG A 168 19.05 -23.36 9.16
CA ARG A 168 20.52 -23.35 8.95
C ARG A 168 21.29 -23.19 10.26
N ARG A 169 20.77 -22.40 11.21
CA ARG A 169 21.40 -22.16 12.52
C ARG A 169 21.35 -23.37 13.44
N ALA A 170 20.24 -24.13 13.43
CA ALA A 170 20.13 -25.38 14.20
C ALA A 170 21.17 -26.42 13.79
N ARG A 171 21.50 -26.50 12.49
CA ARG A 171 22.54 -27.41 11.98
C ARG A 171 23.95 -27.07 12.49
N HIS A 172 24.27 -25.80 12.70
CA HIS A 172 25.58 -25.38 13.19
C HIS A 172 25.81 -25.64 14.68
N VAL A 173 24.76 -25.68 15.49
CA VAL A 173 24.88 -26.03 16.93
C VAL A 173 25.11 -27.53 17.11
N ILE A 174 24.48 -28.37 16.28
CA ILE A 174 24.62 -29.83 16.38
C ILE A 174 26.01 -30.30 15.90
N LEU A 175 26.61 -29.59 14.93
CA LEU A 175 27.94 -29.91 14.41
C LEU A 175 29.11 -29.44 15.31
N PHE A 176 28.85 -28.64 16.34
CA PHE A 176 29.90 -28.21 17.29
C PHE A 176 29.84 -28.98 18.61
N VAL A 177 28.78 -29.76 18.83
CA VAL A 177 28.56 -30.57 20.04
C VAL A 177 28.80 -32.06 19.78
N GLY A 178 28.84 -32.51 18.52
CA GLY A 178 29.29 -33.84 18.11
C GLY A 178 30.69 -33.80 17.53
#